data_AF-A0A1W9Q914-F1
#
_entry.id   AF-A0A1W9Q914-F1
#
_cell.length_a   1.000
_cell.length_b   1.000
_cell.length_c   1.000
_cell.angle_alpha   90.00
_cell.angle_beta   90.00
_cell.angle_gamma   90.00
#
_symmetry.space_group_name_H-M   'P 1'
#
loop_
_entity.id
_entity.type
_entity.pdbx_description
1 polymer ?
#
loop_
_entity_poly.entity_id
_entity_poly.type
_entity_poly.pdbx_seq_one_letter_code
_entity_poly.pdbx_strand_id
1 'polypeptide(L)'
;MSWGEGGPALRRKLFLAKDRTSPPSSGVKWPPLSKDLKQRRNATPRGSRFACESAFAFWGGLPGAPSPRGAPFASEGHLLWSALPQVTLAPTAPDRPPTVIFDFDHTLVRCDSFTWLNVDLLKRSALRATLFFLLAPLCALCYLSPKTRLLSLSIPLWLATVGMSEGEFREFIAEHVARRYEQTQDLWCLGAIADLHNERARGARIWIATGCAQELAERICSALGLGEVKIVGSQLQRRWGGYVARAHCIEQNKVDMLMARGAGDAWDAAYTDSARDLPLLLRVRRPHLVNPEPRSLRKIQRALGGDVPVSRY
;
A
#
# COMPACT_ATOMS: atom_id res chain seq x y z
N MET A 1 36.65 14.33 -48.89
CA MET A 1 36.61 13.23 -49.87
C MET A 1 35.41 12.36 -49.47
N SER A 2 34.14 12.70 -49.80
CA SER A 2 33.43 12.50 -51.09
C SER A 2 33.95 11.29 -51.87
N TRP A 3 33.16 10.33 -52.32
CA TRP A 3 32.01 10.36 -53.27
C TRP A 3 30.91 9.36 -52.82
N GLY A 4 29.58 9.48 -53.02
CA GLY A 4 28.78 9.79 -54.23
C GLY A 4 28.67 8.53 -55.12
N GLU A 5 27.55 7.98 -55.61
CA GLU A 5 26.12 8.30 -55.77
C GLU A 5 25.39 7.00 -56.22
N GLY A 6 24.04 6.98 -56.25
CA GLY A 6 23.30 6.24 -57.29
C GLY A 6 22.12 5.35 -56.85
N GLY A 7 20.90 5.90 -56.85
CA GLY A 7 19.67 5.12 -57.11
C GLY A 7 19.53 4.81 -58.62
N PRO A 8 18.52 4.03 -59.09
CA PRO A 8 17.11 4.49 -59.04
C PRO A 8 15.98 3.42 -58.95
N ALA A 9 14.85 3.87 -58.39
CA ALA A 9 13.45 3.78 -58.86
C ALA A 9 12.68 2.45 -59.17
N LEU A 10 11.41 2.49 -58.70
CA LEU A 10 10.14 2.00 -59.27
C LEU A 10 9.66 0.54 -58.98
N ARG A 11 8.60 0.42 -58.18
CA ARG A 11 7.22 0.28 -58.72
C ARG A 11 6.12 0.46 -57.65
N ARG A 12 5.11 1.24 -58.04
CA ARG A 12 3.83 1.52 -57.40
C ARG A 12 2.96 0.26 -57.24
N LYS A 13 2.12 0.23 -56.20
CA LYS A 13 0.66 0.08 -56.37
C LYS A 13 -0.08 0.82 -55.24
N LEU A 14 -0.82 1.85 -55.65
CA LEU A 14 -1.92 2.44 -54.91
C LEU A 14 -3.05 1.41 -54.76
N PHE A 15 -3.74 1.42 -53.63
CA PHE A 15 -5.21 1.48 -53.63
C PHE A 15 -5.69 2.35 -52.46
N LEU A 16 -6.64 3.22 -52.81
CA LEU A 16 -7.22 4.30 -52.01
C LEU A 16 -8.59 3.88 -51.44
N ALA A 17 -9.00 4.61 -50.40
CA ALA A 17 -10.34 4.83 -49.87
C ALA A 17 -10.85 3.76 -48.88
N LYS A 18 -11.55 4.09 -47.78
CA LYS A 18 -12.37 5.28 -47.47
C LYS A 18 -12.67 5.33 -45.96
N ASP A 19 -12.87 6.54 -45.44
CA ASP A 19 -13.32 6.90 -44.09
C ASP A 19 -14.49 6.08 -43.52
N ARG A 20 -14.49 5.91 -42.19
CA ARG A 20 -15.66 6.08 -41.31
C ARG A 20 -15.26 6.21 -39.83
N THR A 21 -15.72 7.30 -39.23
CA THR A 21 -15.68 7.70 -37.82
C THR A 21 -16.52 6.81 -36.90
N SER A 22 -16.01 6.44 -35.72
CA SER A 22 -16.73 6.23 -34.42
C SER A 22 -15.73 5.87 -33.29
N PRO A 23 -15.98 6.24 -32.01
CA PRO A 23 -14.97 6.20 -30.94
C PRO A 23 -14.85 4.81 -30.29
N PRO A 24 -13.69 4.42 -29.73
CA PRO A 24 -13.61 3.17 -28.99
C PRO A 24 -14.18 3.35 -27.57
N SER A 25 -15.20 2.56 -27.31
CA SER A 25 -15.77 2.22 -26.01
C SER A 25 -14.70 1.78 -25.00
N SER A 26 -14.87 2.26 -23.77
CA SER A 26 -14.20 1.84 -22.54
C SER A 26 -14.19 0.32 -22.36
N GLY A 27 -12.99 -0.25 -22.24
CA GLY A 27 -12.77 -1.64 -21.91
C GLY A 27 -11.26 -1.93 -21.90
N VAL A 28 -10.61 -1.67 -20.77
CA VAL A 28 -9.19 -2.00 -20.58
C VAL A 28 -9.06 -3.53 -20.61
N LYS A 29 -8.62 -4.07 -21.76
CA LYS A 29 -8.20 -5.45 -21.92
C LYS A 29 -6.71 -5.56 -21.59
N TRP A 30 -6.40 -6.41 -20.62
CA TRP A 30 -5.03 -6.78 -20.24
C TRP A 30 -4.40 -7.68 -21.33
N PRO A 31 -3.11 -7.53 -21.66
CA PRO A 31 -2.43 -8.47 -22.55
C PRO A 31 -2.20 -9.82 -21.84
N PRO A 32 -2.28 -10.96 -22.55
CA PRO A 32 -2.05 -12.28 -21.95
C PRO A 32 -0.56 -12.52 -21.71
N LEU A 33 -0.19 -12.80 -20.45
CA LEU A 33 1.15 -13.28 -20.06
C LEU A 33 1.45 -14.66 -20.67
N SER A 34 2.70 -14.84 -21.12
CA SER A 34 3.23 -15.95 -21.93
C SER A 34 2.98 -17.35 -21.35
N LYS A 35 2.73 -18.32 -22.25
CA LYS A 35 2.28 -19.70 -21.96
C LYS A 35 3.31 -20.64 -21.28
N ASP A 36 4.52 -20.21 -20.96
CA ASP A 36 5.60 -21.11 -20.51
C ASP A 36 5.60 -21.46 -19.00
N LEU A 37 4.66 -20.95 -18.22
CA LEU A 37 4.63 -21.17 -16.76
C LEU A 37 3.84 -22.42 -16.31
N LYS A 38 3.30 -23.22 -17.23
CA LYS A 38 2.51 -24.43 -16.88
C LYS A 38 3.35 -25.68 -16.56
N GLN A 39 4.66 -25.68 -16.79
CA GLN A 39 5.43 -26.93 -16.80
C GLN A 39 6.33 -27.19 -15.58
N ARG A 40 6.31 -26.34 -14.54
CA ARG A 40 7.07 -26.55 -13.29
C ARG A 40 6.16 -26.76 -12.08
N ARG A 41 5.09 -27.56 -12.23
CA ARG A 41 4.14 -27.86 -11.14
C ARG A 41 4.41 -29.15 -10.35
N ASN A 42 5.44 -29.92 -10.69
CA ASN A 42 5.70 -31.23 -10.08
C ASN A 42 7.11 -31.32 -9.50
N ALA A 43 7.30 -30.81 -8.28
CA ALA A 43 8.24 -31.34 -7.29
C ALA A 43 8.10 -30.54 -5.99
N THR A 44 7.43 -31.11 -4.99
CA THR A 44 7.47 -30.60 -3.61
C THR A 44 7.38 -31.78 -2.66
N PRO A 45 8.35 -32.01 -1.76
CA PRO A 45 8.16 -32.93 -0.66
C PRO A 45 7.35 -32.26 0.45
N ARG A 46 6.40 -33.03 0.98
CA ARG A 46 5.59 -32.78 2.18
C ARG A 46 6.49 -32.78 3.42
N GLY A 47 6.36 -31.80 4.31
CA GLY A 47 6.95 -31.87 5.66
C GLY A 47 6.76 -30.61 6.50
N SER A 48 6.18 -30.77 7.68
CA SER A 48 6.12 -29.87 8.86
C SER A 48 5.53 -28.45 8.68
N ARG A 49 4.22 -28.39 8.47
CA ARG A 49 3.38 -27.29 9.01
C ARG A 49 2.96 -27.66 10.44
N PHE A 50 2.63 -26.64 11.24
CA PHE A 50 2.19 -26.69 12.64
C PHE A 50 3.30 -26.66 13.71
N ALA A 51 3.75 -25.45 14.05
CA ALA A 51 4.21 -25.11 15.41
C ALA A 51 4.54 -23.60 15.61
N CYS A 52 4.69 -22.79 14.55
CA CYS A 52 5.24 -21.43 14.69
C CYS A 52 4.22 -20.28 14.54
N GLU A 53 2.95 -20.54 14.26
CA GLU A 53 1.92 -19.49 14.08
C GLU A 53 1.40 -18.94 15.42
N SER A 54 1.49 -19.70 16.52
CA SER A 54 0.85 -19.36 17.79
C SER A 54 1.58 -18.27 18.59
N ALA A 55 2.89 -18.10 18.40
CA ALA A 55 3.67 -17.12 19.15
C ALA A 55 3.57 -15.69 18.59
N PHE A 56 3.17 -15.53 17.33
CA PHE A 56 2.94 -14.21 16.70
C PHE A 56 1.50 -13.70 16.89
N ALA A 57 0.57 -14.58 17.25
CA ALA A 57 -0.83 -14.23 17.53
C ALA A 57 -1.01 -13.30 18.75
N PHE A 58 -0.02 -13.19 19.64
CA PHE A 58 -0.06 -12.25 20.77
C PHE A 58 -0.14 -10.77 20.32
N TRP A 59 0.21 -10.48 19.06
CA TRP A 59 0.04 -9.15 18.45
C TRP A 59 -1.35 -8.91 17.84
N GLY A 60 -2.25 -9.90 17.87
CA GLY A 60 -3.58 -9.84 17.27
C GLY A 60 -4.69 -10.35 18.19
N GLY A 61 -5.14 -9.50 19.13
CA GLY A 61 -6.51 -9.55 19.64
C GLY A 61 -6.81 -10.47 20.83
N LEU A 62 -7.29 -9.87 21.93
CA LEU A 62 -8.06 -10.53 22.99
C LEU A 62 -9.49 -9.95 23.02
N PRO A 63 -10.56 -10.78 23.10
CA PRO A 63 -11.95 -10.33 23.02
C PRO A 63 -12.69 -10.30 24.38
N GLY A 64 -13.71 -9.45 24.46
CA GLY A 64 -14.76 -9.45 25.49
C GLY A 64 -15.56 -8.15 25.43
N ALA A 65 -16.84 -8.03 25.76
CA ALA A 65 -17.98 -8.91 26.01
C ALA A 65 -19.26 -8.05 25.74
N PRO A 66 -20.49 -8.62 25.66
CA PRO A 66 -21.64 -8.00 24.99
C PRO A 66 -22.63 -7.29 25.93
N SER A 67 -23.39 -6.31 25.41
CA SER A 67 -24.73 -5.91 25.90
C SER A 67 -25.40 -4.92 24.89
N PRO A 68 -26.68 -4.53 25.04
CA PRO A 68 -27.82 -5.28 24.52
C PRO A 68 -28.73 -4.46 23.57
N ARG A 69 -29.74 -5.18 23.05
CA ARG A 69 -30.86 -4.77 22.19
C ARG A 69 -31.62 -3.51 22.65
N GLY A 70 -32.10 -2.74 21.67
CA GLY A 70 -33.20 -1.77 21.78
C GLY A 70 -33.70 -1.39 20.38
N ALA A 71 -34.96 -1.66 20.09
CA ALA A 71 -35.62 -1.53 18.79
C ALA A 71 -36.35 -0.17 18.64
N PRO A 72 -37.30 0.00 17.70
CA PRO A 72 -37.18 0.86 16.51
C PRO A 72 -37.98 2.16 16.62
N PHE A 73 -37.71 3.13 15.74
CA PHE A 73 -38.68 4.20 15.48
C PHE A 73 -38.72 4.55 14.00
N ALA A 74 -39.90 4.34 13.42
CA ALA A 74 -40.28 4.77 12.09
C ALA A 74 -40.79 6.23 12.14
N SER A 75 -40.60 6.99 11.07
CA SER A 75 -41.73 7.70 10.44
C SER A 75 -41.30 8.36 9.13
N GLU A 76 -42.20 8.20 8.18
CA GLU A 76 -42.24 8.80 6.86
C GLU A 76 -42.42 10.32 6.95
N GLY A 77 -41.94 11.01 5.90
CA GLY A 77 -42.11 12.45 5.74
C GLY A 77 -41.74 12.87 4.32
N HIS A 78 -42.54 12.42 3.35
CA HIS A 78 -42.44 12.81 1.96
C HIS A 78 -42.95 14.25 1.74
N LEU A 79 -42.17 15.00 0.95
CA LEU A 79 -42.58 16.07 0.01
C LEU A 79 -42.95 17.45 0.58
N LEU A 80 -42.13 18.45 0.24
CA LEU A 80 -42.43 19.53 -0.73
C LEU A 80 -41.39 20.66 -0.60
N TRP A 81 -40.41 20.73 -1.51
CA TRP A 81 -39.67 21.97 -1.78
C TRP A 81 -39.69 22.25 -3.28
N SER A 82 -40.46 23.27 -3.64
CA SER A 82 -40.60 23.82 -4.97
C SER A 82 -39.40 24.69 -5.34
N ALA A 83 -38.79 24.33 -6.47
CA ALA A 83 -38.04 25.15 -7.44
C ALA A 83 -37.41 26.47 -6.95
N LEU A 84 -36.13 26.40 -6.59
CA LEU A 84 -35.19 27.50 -6.80
C LEU A 84 -34.36 27.21 -8.06
N PRO A 85 -34.02 28.23 -8.87
CA PRO A 85 -33.19 28.04 -10.07
C PRO A 85 -31.85 27.47 -9.66
N GLN A 86 -31.57 26.25 -10.14
CA GLN A 86 -30.29 25.57 -9.95
C GLN A 86 -29.25 26.32 -10.77
N VAL A 87 -28.56 27.29 -10.15
CA VAL A 87 -27.30 27.81 -10.69
C VAL A 87 -26.35 26.63 -10.71
N THR A 88 -26.23 25.99 -11.88
CA THR A 88 -25.31 24.89 -12.09
C THR A 88 -23.94 25.52 -12.23
N LEU A 89 -23.30 25.84 -11.10
CA LEU A 89 -21.87 26.16 -11.09
C LEU A 89 -21.16 24.90 -11.57
N ALA A 90 -20.73 24.90 -12.83
CA ALA A 90 -19.79 23.90 -13.32
C ALA A 90 -18.64 23.82 -12.29
N PRO A 91 -18.25 22.63 -11.81
CA PRO A 91 -17.17 22.54 -10.84
C PRO A 91 -15.93 23.17 -11.45
N THR A 92 -15.54 24.33 -10.93
CA THR A 92 -14.28 24.99 -11.27
C THR A 92 -13.18 23.97 -11.03
N ALA A 93 -12.49 23.57 -12.09
CA ALA A 93 -11.33 22.70 -11.99
C ALA A 93 -10.39 23.29 -10.93
N PRO A 94 -9.91 22.48 -9.98
CA PRO A 94 -9.05 23.00 -8.93
C PRO A 94 -7.79 23.62 -9.55
N ASP A 95 -7.36 24.75 -8.99
CA ASP A 95 -6.19 25.54 -9.44
C ASP A 95 -4.85 24.77 -9.33
N ARG A 96 -4.89 23.57 -8.75
CA ARG A 96 -3.80 22.59 -8.66
C ARG A 96 -4.33 21.18 -8.90
N PRO A 97 -3.50 20.25 -9.42
CA PRO A 97 -3.87 18.85 -9.45
C PRO A 97 -4.16 18.32 -8.02
N PRO A 98 -5.27 17.60 -7.80
CA PRO A 98 -5.60 17.03 -6.50
C PRO A 98 -4.46 16.17 -5.96
N THR A 99 -4.18 16.22 -4.66
CA THR A 99 -3.17 15.37 -4.02
C THR A 99 -3.87 14.29 -3.21
N VAL A 100 -3.62 13.02 -3.55
CA VAL A 100 -4.27 11.87 -2.93
C VAL A 100 -3.22 10.96 -2.31
N ILE A 101 -3.45 10.58 -1.05
CA ILE A 101 -2.54 9.74 -0.26
C ILE A 101 -3.13 8.34 -0.14
N PHE A 102 -2.35 7.31 -0.41
CA PHE A 102 -2.71 5.91 -0.17
C PHE A 102 -1.79 5.34 0.92
N ASP A 103 -2.37 4.68 1.91
CA ASP A 103 -1.63 3.71 2.72
C ASP A 103 -1.32 2.47 1.88
N PHE A 104 -0.41 1.64 2.37
CA PHE A 104 0.15 0.54 1.59
C PHE A 104 -0.24 -0.83 2.14
N ASP A 105 0.31 -1.21 3.30
CA ASP A 105 0.02 -2.48 3.94
C ASP A 105 -1.44 -2.49 4.42
N HIS A 106 -2.11 -3.63 4.28
CA HIS A 106 -3.56 -3.82 4.47
C HIS A 106 -4.50 -2.95 3.62
N THR A 107 -3.97 -2.01 2.83
CA THR A 107 -4.73 -1.13 1.93
C THR A 107 -4.53 -1.52 0.45
N LEU A 108 -3.32 -1.36 -0.09
CA LEU A 108 -2.96 -1.78 -1.46
C LEU A 108 -2.48 -3.23 -1.51
N VAL A 109 -1.85 -3.68 -0.42
CA VAL A 109 -1.37 -5.05 -0.20
C VAL A 109 -2.13 -5.64 0.98
N ARG A 110 -2.51 -6.91 0.95
CA ARG A 110 -3.34 -7.55 1.98
C ARG A 110 -2.56 -8.06 3.21
N CYS A 111 -1.25 -7.80 3.27
CA CYS A 111 -0.38 -8.24 4.36
C CYS A 111 0.45 -7.08 4.93
N ASP A 112 1.13 -7.35 6.05
CA ASP A 112 2.20 -6.50 6.58
C ASP A 112 3.53 -6.91 5.94
N SER A 113 3.94 -6.13 4.94
CA SER A 113 5.11 -6.44 4.10
C SER A 113 6.41 -6.48 4.91
N PHE A 114 6.59 -5.55 5.84
CA PHE A 114 7.84 -5.42 6.59
C PHE A 114 7.99 -6.50 7.66
N THR A 115 6.88 -6.88 8.31
CA THR A 115 6.86 -8.02 9.22
C THR A 115 7.25 -9.30 8.48
N TRP A 116 6.73 -9.54 7.28
CA TRP A 116 7.09 -10.70 6.47
C TRP A 116 8.57 -10.71 6.04
N LEU A 117 9.15 -9.56 5.71
CA LEU A 117 10.59 -9.46 5.43
C LEU A 117 11.42 -9.87 6.65
N ASN A 118 11.09 -9.33 7.83
CA ASN A 118 11.80 -9.64 9.08
C ASN A 118 11.68 -11.13 9.45
N VAL A 119 10.49 -11.71 9.29
CA VAL A 119 10.28 -13.15 9.51
C VAL A 119 11.16 -13.99 8.59
N ASP A 120 11.27 -13.65 7.31
CA ASP A 120 12.15 -14.38 6.39
C ASP A 120 13.63 -14.21 6.73
N LEU A 121 14.06 -13.01 7.12
CA LEU A 121 15.44 -12.77 7.55
C LEU A 121 15.79 -13.62 8.78
N LEU A 122 14.91 -13.65 9.80
CA LEU A 122 15.12 -14.43 11.03
C LEU A 122 15.15 -15.94 10.76
N LYS A 123 14.32 -16.44 9.84
CA LYS A 123 14.27 -17.86 9.47
C LYS A 123 15.57 -18.41 8.88
N ARG A 124 16.48 -17.55 8.42
CA ARG A 124 17.80 -17.97 7.90
C ARG A 124 18.72 -18.52 8.98
N SER A 125 18.43 -18.26 10.25
CA SER A 125 19.26 -18.71 11.37
C SER A 125 18.39 -19.09 12.57
N ALA A 126 18.40 -20.38 12.91
CA ALA A 126 17.69 -20.88 14.09
C ALA A 126 18.14 -20.15 15.37
N LEU A 127 19.44 -19.83 15.50
CA LEU A 127 19.96 -19.05 16.62
C LEU A 127 19.31 -17.66 16.71
N ARG A 128 19.24 -16.92 15.59
CA ARG A 128 18.61 -15.58 15.55
C ARG A 128 17.12 -15.65 15.84
N ALA A 129 16.43 -16.65 15.29
CA ALA A 129 15.00 -16.87 15.58
C ALA A 129 14.78 -17.13 17.08
N THR A 130 15.57 -18.01 17.70
CA THR A 130 15.49 -18.29 19.15
C THR A 130 15.76 -17.04 19.98
N LEU A 131 16.82 -16.28 19.66
CA LEU A 131 17.12 -15.02 20.35
C LEU A 131 15.99 -13.99 20.21
N PHE A 132 15.34 -13.93 19.04
CA PHE A 132 14.19 -13.05 18.83
C PHE A 132 13.05 -13.42 19.78
N PHE A 133 12.71 -14.71 19.90
CA PHE A 133 11.66 -15.14 20.82
C PHE A 133 11.98 -14.83 22.28
N LEU A 134 13.25 -14.97 22.68
CA LEU A 134 13.69 -14.57 24.03
C LEU A 134 13.57 -13.06 24.26
N LEU A 135 13.82 -12.24 23.23
CA LEU A 135 13.71 -10.78 23.30
C LEU A 135 12.30 -10.24 23.03
N ALA A 136 11.38 -11.06 22.54
CA ALA A 136 10.03 -10.64 22.14
C ALA A 136 9.24 -9.95 23.27
N PRO A 137 9.28 -10.41 24.54
CA PRO A 137 8.61 -9.72 25.64
C PRO A 137 9.16 -8.30 25.87
N LEU A 138 10.48 -8.13 25.76
CA LEU A 138 11.11 -6.82 25.87
C LEU A 138 10.71 -5.91 24.70
N CYS A 139 10.70 -6.44 23.47
CA CYS A 139 10.25 -5.69 22.30
C CYS A 139 8.78 -5.26 22.44
N ALA A 140 7.91 -6.14 22.94
CA ALA A 140 6.52 -5.83 23.21
C ALA A 140 6.39 -4.71 24.26
N LEU A 141 7.17 -4.76 25.35
CA LEU A 141 7.19 -3.70 26.35
C LEU A 141 7.67 -2.35 25.77
N CYS A 142 8.70 -2.37 24.93
CA CYS A 142 9.16 -1.17 24.22
C CYS A 142 8.11 -0.59 23.26
N TYR A 143 7.26 -1.42 22.65
CA TYR A 143 6.23 -0.96 21.72
C TYR A 143 5.13 -0.11 22.39
N LEU A 144 4.84 -0.39 23.67
CA LEU A 144 3.79 0.28 24.43
C LEU A 144 4.07 1.77 24.67
N SER A 145 5.35 2.18 24.66
CA SER A 145 5.74 3.56 24.89
C SER A 145 6.21 4.22 23.59
N PRO A 146 5.67 5.39 23.20
CA PRO A 146 6.13 6.14 22.03
C PRO A 146 7.64 6.43 22.05
N LYS A 147 8.23 6.61 23.25
CA LYS A 147 9.66 6.92 23.43
C LYS A 147 10.57 5.76 23.05
N THR A 148 10.10 4.52 23.22
CA THR A 148 10.89 3.30 22.99
C THR A 148 10.37 2.47 21.81
N ARG A 149 9.31 2.91 21.13
CA ARG A 149 8.73 2.22 19.98
C ARG A 149 9.71 2.03 18.82
N LEU A 150 10.64 2.96 18.58
CA LEU A 150 11.68 2.73 17.58
C LEU A 150 12.61 1.58 17.95
N LEU A 151 12.85 1.32 19.24
CA LEU A 151 13.63 0.18 19.71
C LEU A 151 12.89 -1.13 19.46
N SER A 152 11.57 -1.18 19.66
CA SER A 152 10.79 -2.40 19.40
C SER A 152 10.85 -2.84 17.94
N LEU A 153 11.10 -1.92 17.00
CA LEU A 153 11.33 -2.20 15.58
C LEU A 153 12.80 -2.47 15.28
N SER A 154 13.70 -1.74 15.93
CA SER A 154 15.14 -1.79 15.66
C SER A 154 15.79 -3.08 16.17
N ILE A 155 15.43 -3.56 17.36
CA ILE A 155 15.98 -4.79 17.95
C ILE A 155 15.78 -6.00 17.04
N PRO A 156 14.54 -6.34 16.59
CA PRO A 156 14.34 -7.51 15.74
C PRO A 156 15.02 -7.35 14.37
N LEU A 157 14.95 -6.17 13.75
CA LEU A 157 15.61 -5.91 12.47
C LEU A 157 17.13 -6.06 12.59
N TRP A 158 17.72 -5.50 13.64
CA TRP A 158 19.15 -5.58 13.87
C TRP A 158 19.58 -7.03 14.08
N LEU A 159 18.86 -7.77 14.93
CA LEU A 159 19.12 -9.18 15.17
C LEU A 159 19.01 -10.00 13.87
N ALA A 160 18.05 -9.68 13.02
CA ALA A 160 17.85 -10.36 11.73
C ALA A 160 18.96 -10.06 10.72
N THR A 161 19.59 -8.88 10.80
CA THR A 161 20.53 -8.34 9.77
C THR A 161 21.96 -8.14 10.26
N VAL A 162 22.27 -8.40 11.53
CA VAL A 162 23.64 -8.26 12.05
C VAL A 162 24.62 -9.10 11.23
N GLY A 163 25.76 -8.52 10.88
CA GLY A 163 26.78 -9.15 10.03
C GLY A 163 26.48 -9.13 8.53
N MET A 164 25.33 -8.59 8.12
CA MET A 164 24.96 -8.46 6.71
C MET A 164 25.55 -7.16 6.12
N SER A 165 26.09 -7.27 4.91
CA SER A 165 26.45 -6.11 4.10
C SER A 165 25.21 -5.43 3.52
N GLU A 166 25.38 -4.20 3.06
CA GLU A 166 24.29 -3.46 2.40
C GLU A 166 23.90 -4.11 1.06
N GLY A 167 24.87 -4.66 0.31
CA GLY A 167 24.59 -5.39 -0.93
C GLY A 167 23.75 -6.65 -0.67
N GLU A 168 24.13 -7.46 0.30
CA GLU A 168 23.35 -8.65 0.68
C GLU A 168 21.93 -8.27 1.11
N PHE A 169 21.76 -7.19 1.90
CA PHE A 169 20.45 -6.76 2.38
C PHE A 169 19.53 -6.37 1.22
N ARG A 170 20.05 -5.60 0.25
CA ARG A 170 19.31 -5.21 -0.95
C ARG A 170 18.96 -6.40 -1.85
N GLU A 171 19.89 -7.33 -2.02
CA GLU A 171 19.65 -8.56 -2.78
C GLU A 171 18.57 -9.40 -2.11
N PHE A 172 18.63 -9.54 -0.79
CA PHE A 172 17.61 -10.28 -0.04
C PHE A 172 16.22 -9.65 -0.17
N ILE A 173 16.11 -8.32 -0.15
CA ILE A 173 14.84 -7.63 -0.41
C ILE A 173 14.35 -7.97 -1.82
N ALA A 174 15.22 -7.94 -2.84
CA ALA A 174 14.85 -8.27 -4.21
C ALA A 174 14.33 -9.71 -4.34
N GLU A 175 15.06 -10.70 -3.80
CA GLU A 175 14.65 -12.10 -3.78
C GLU A 175 13.33 -12.31 -3.03
N HIS A 176 13.15 -11.62 -1.90
CA HIS A 176 11.91 -11.67 -1.13
C HIS A 176 10.73 -11.14 -1.94
N VAL A 177 10.91 -10.02 -2.63
CA VAL A 177 9.86 -9.42 -3.47
C VAL A 177 9.49 -10.36 -4.63
N ALA A 178 10.48 -10.86 -5.36
CA ALA A 178 10.27 -11.79 -6.47
C ALA A 178 9.54 -13.07 -6.02
N ARG A 179 9.95 -13.64 -4.87
CA ARG A 179 9.34 -14.87 -4.34
C ARG A 179 7.88 -14.67 -3.90
N ARG A 180 7.54 -13.53 -3.27
CA ARG A 180 6.21 -13.35 -2.66
C ARG A 180 5.22 -12.62 -3.54
N TYR A 181 5.64 -11.53 -4.17
CA TYR A 181 4.73 -10.57 -4.76
C TYR A 181 4.57 -10.79 -6.27
N GLU A 182 5.64 -11.15 -6.98
CA GLU A 182 5.54 -11.43 -8.42
C GLU A 182 4.77 -12.73 -8.71
N GLN A 183 4.75 -13.66 -7.75
CA GLN A 183 4.15 -14.98 -7.92
C GLN A 183 2.72 -15.10 -7.36
N THR A 184 2.23 -14.11 -6.60
CA THR A 184 0.99 -14.25 -5.83
C THR A 184 0.05 -13.07 -6.06
N GLN A 185 -1.00 -13.28 -6.85
CA GLN A 185 -2.01 -12.24 -7.09
C GLN A 185 -2.90 -11.96 -5.87
N ASP A 186 -3.06 -12.94 -4.98
CA ASP A 186 -3.92 -12.83 -3.79
C ASP A 186 -3.43 -11.83 -2.75
N LEU A 187 -2.16 -11.40 -2.83
CA LEU A 187 -1.61 -10.37 -1.95
C LEU A 187 -2.09 -8.97 -2.32
N TRP A 188 -2.63 -8.77 -3.52
CA TRP A 188 -3.01 -7.46 -4.00
C TRP A 188 -4.47 -7.14 -3.66
N CYS A 189 -4.70 -5.92 -3.19
CA CYS A 189 -6.06 -5.41 -3.05
C CYS A 189 -6.50 -4.76 -4.37
N LEU A 190 -6.97 -5.57 -5.32
CA LEU A 190 -7.30 -5.11 -6.67
C LEU A 190 -8.31 -3.95 -6.69
N GLY A 191 -9.26 -3.92 -5.74
CA GLY A 191 -10.20 -2.80 -5.60
C GLY A 191 -9.53 -1.49 -5.21
N ALA A 192 -8.64 -1.50 -4.22
CA ALA A 192 -7.91 -0.29 -3.81
C ALA A 192 -6.91 0.16 -4.89
N ILE A 193 -6.33 -0.77 -5.64
CA ILE A 193 -5.49 -0.46 -6.81
C ILE A 193 -6.34 0.19 -7.92
N ALA A 194 -7.56 -0.29 -8.14
CA ALA A 194 -8.49 0.34 -9.08
C ALA A 194 -8.86 1.77 -8.63
N ASP A 195 -9.09 2.01 -7.34
CA ASP A 195 -9.31 3.37 -6.80
C ASP A 195 -8.12 4.29 -7.07
N LEU A 196 -6.89 3.79 -6.87
CA LEU A 196 -5.67 4.53 -7.18
C LEU A 196 -5.60 4.92 -8.65
N HIS A 197 -5.89 3.98 -9.56
CA HIS A 197 -5.93 4.28 -10.99
C HIS A 197 -7.05 5.26 -11.36
N ASN A 198 -8.20 5.18 -10.71
CA ASN A 198 -9.32 6.10 -10.92
C ASN A 198 -8.97 7.54 -10.49
N GLU A 199 -8.36 7.71 -9.31
CA GLU A 199 -7.90 9.04 -8.87
C GLU A 199 -6.79 9.57 -9.79
N ARG A 200 -5.86 8.71 -10.25
CA ARG A 200 -4.85 9.10 -11.24
C ARG A 200 -5.49 9.54 -12.56
N ALA A 201 -6.49 8.82 -13.06
CA ALA A 201 -7.21 9.16 -14.30
C ALA A 201 -7.96 10.50 -14.19
N ARG A 202 -8.32 10.92 -12.97
CA ARG A 202 -8.88 12.24 -12.66
C ARG A 202 -7.81 13.34 -12.56
N GLY A 203 -6.55 13.04 -12.85
CA GLY A 203 -5.43 13.99 -12.78
C GLY A 203 -4.84 14.16 -11.39
N ALA A 204 -5.14 13.29 -10.43
CA ALA A 204 -4.58 13.38 -9.09
C ALA A 204 -3.09 13.00 -9.06
N ARG A 205 -2.32 13.76 -8.28
CA ARG A 205 -0.98 13.40 -7.84
C ARG A 205 -1.08 12.36 -6.73
N ILE A 206 -0.64 11.15 -7.03
CA ILE A 206 -0.67 10.01 -6.11
C ILE A 206 0.60 9.96 -5.26
N TRP A 207 0.40 9.84 -3.95
CA TRP A 207 1.44 9.52 -2.98
C TRP A 207 1.07 8.25 -2.23
N ILE A 208 2.07 7.41 -1.95
CA ILE A 208 1.94 6.26 -1.06
C ILE A 208 2.71 6.58 0.22
N ALA A 209 2.08 6.40 1.39
CA ALA A 209 2.68 6.68 2.69
C ALA A 209 2.51 5.49 3.62
N THR A 210 3.60 4.86 4.04
CA THR A 210 3.57 3.53 4.67
C THR A 210 4.56 3.36 5.82
N GLY A 211 4.16 2.59 6.84
CA GLY A 211 5.06 2.13 7.89
C GLY A 211 6.12 1.13 7.42
N CYS A 212 5.97 0.55 6.22
CA CYS A 212 6.96 -0.32 5.59
C CYS A 212 8.27 0.42 5.27
N ALA A 213 9.39 -0.31 5.20
CA ALA A 213 10.67 0.27 4.79
C ALA A 213 10.60 0.81 3.36
N GLN A 214 11.15 2.02 3.14
CA GLN A 214 11.12 2.73 1.85
C GLN A 214 11.52 1.83 0.67
N GLU A 215 12.70 1.20 0.74
CA GLU A 215 13.21 0.38 -0.36
C GLU A 215 12.33 -0.86 -0.63
N LEU A 216 11.76 -1.47 0.41
CA LEU A 216 10.86 -2.61 0.25
C LEU A 216 9.56 -2.17 -0.43
N ALA A 217 8.95 -1.06 0.03
CA ALA A 217 7.72 -0.53 -0.56
C ALA A 217 7.91 -0.12 -2.03
N GLU A 218 9.04 0.51 -2.37
CA GLU A 218 9.40 0.87 -3.75
C GLU A 218 9.48 -0.36 -4.65
N ARG A 219 10.18 -1.41 -4.22
CA ARG A 219 10.31 -2.64 -5.00
C ARG A 219 8.98 -3.37 -5.16
N ILE A 220 8.14 -3.43 -4.12
CA ILE A 220 6.82 -4.05 -4.24
C ILE A 220 5.92 -3.22 -5.19
N CYS A 221 5.94 -1.90 -5.11
CA CYS A 221 5.19 -1.05 -6.04
C CYS A 221 5.66 -1.20 -7.49
N SER A 222 6.96 -1.38 -7.70
CA SER A 222 7.54 -1.69 -9.01
C SER A 222 7.07 -3.06 -9.51
N ALA A 223 7.08 -4.10 -8.67
CA ALA A 223 6.60 -5.44 -9.01
C ALA A 223 5.09 -5.45 -9.34
N LEU A 224 4.31 -4.58 -8.69
CA LEU A 224 2.89 -4.38 -8.97
C LEU A 224 2.64 -3.61 -10.28
N GLY A 225 3.65 -2.97 -10.86
CA GLY A 225 3.50 -2.18 -12.08
C GLY A 225 2.69 -0.89 -11.88
N LEU A 226 2.73 -0.28 -10.69
CA LEU A 226 1.99 0.96 -10.41
C LEU A 226 2.52 2.18 -11.19
N GLY A 227 3.62 2.03 -11.94
CA GLY A 227 4.30 3.10 -12.66
C GLY A 227 4.95 4.10 -11.69
N GLU A 228 5.15 5.34 -12.15
CA GLU A 228 5.72 6.39 -11.31
C GLU A 228 4.74 6.81 -10.21
N VAL A 229 5.00 6.35 -8.98
CA VAL A 229 4.32 6.78 -7.75
C VAL A 229 5.36 7.35 -6.79
N LYS A 230 4.99 8.40 -6.06
CA LYS A 230 5.84 8.94 -4.99
C LYS A 230 5.59 8.17 -3.71
N ILE A 231 6.64 7.58 -3.14
CA ILE A 231 6.54 6.72 -1.96
C ILE A 231 7.24 7.39 -0.77
N VAL A 232 6.59 7.35 0.39
CA VAL A 232 7.13 7.79 1.67
C VAL A 232 6.99 6.65 2.68
N GLY A 233 8.06 5.87 2.80
CA GLY A 233 8.19 4.75 3.73
C GLY A 233 9.07 5.07 4.94
N SER A 234 9.05 4.18 5.92
CA SER A 234 9.99 4.17 7.05
C SER A 234 11.43 4.13 6.57
N GLN A 235 12.29 4.84 7.28
CA GLN A 235 13.71 4.97 6.94
C GLN A 235 14.53 4.01 7.80
N LEU A 236 15.40 3.24 7.16
CA LEU A 236 16.35 2.35 7.82
C LEU A 236 17.75 2.94 7.78
N GLN A 237 18.60 2.54 8.72
CA GLN A 237 20.01 2.92 8.72
C GLN A 237 20.86 1.79 9.27
N ARG A 238 22.12 1.73 8.83
CA ARG A 238 23.08 0.75 9.32
C ARG A 238 23.71 1.23 10.63
N ARG A 239 23.66 0.41 11.67
CA ARG A 239 24.29 0.66 12.98
C ARG A 239 24.79 -0.64 13.61
N TRP A 240 25.96 -0.58 14.22
CA TRP A 240 26.56 -1.71 14.96
C TRP A 240 26.52 -3.03 14.19
N GLY A 241 26.84 -2.99 12.89
CA GLY A 241 26.90 -4.19 12.04
C GLY A 241 25.56 -4.73 11.54
N GLY A 242 24.42 -4.12 11.87
CA GLY A 242 23.09 -4.49 11.35
C GLY A 242 22.25 -3.27 10.96
N TYR A 243 21.01 -3.48 10.55
CA TYR A 243 20.05 -2.42 10.25
C TYR A 243 19.15 -2.10 11.45
N VAL A 244 18.82 -0.83 11.62
CA VAL A 244 17.84 -0.36 12.61
C VAL A 244 16.86 0.61 11.95
N ALA A 245 15.71 0.82 12.58
CA ALA A 245 14.78 1.88 12.16
C ALA A 245 15.35 3.26 12.55
N ARG A 246 15.48 4.16 11.58
CA ARG A 246 15.84 5.57 11.80
C ARG A 246 14.60 6.42 12.03
N ALA A 247 13.56 6.19 11.23
CA ALA A 247 12.28 6.89 11.32
C ALA A 247 11.17 5.92 10.93
N HIS A 248 10.04 5.97 11.63
CA HIS A 248 8.91 5.09 11.38
C HIS A 248 7.70 5.90 10.87
N CYS A 249 7.33 5.68 9.60
CA CYS A 249 6.32 6.48 8.90
C CYS A 249 4.89 6.02 9.29
N ILE A 250 4.49 6.34 10.52
CA ILE A 250 3.18 6.06 11.09
C ILE A 250 2.66 7.29 11.86
N GLU A 251 1.36 7.35 12.10
CA GLU A 251 0.76 8.37 12.97
C GLU A 251 1.14 9.80 12.51
N GLN A 252 1.48 10.69 13.44
CA GLN A 252 1.87 12.07 13.09
C GLN A 252 3.17 12.10 12.26
N ASN A 253 4.10 11.17 12.47
CA ASN A 253 5.34 11.13 11.71
C ASN A 253 5.10 10.79 10.22
N LYS A 254 4.01 10.06 9.88
CA LYS A 254 3.61 9.84 8.47
C LYS A 254 3.29 11.17 7.79
N VAL A 255 2.57 12.05 8.47
CA VAL A 255 2.23 13.41 7.99
C VAL A 255 3.49 14.27 7.84
N ASP A 256 4.35 14.27 8.86
CA ASP A 256 5.58 15.08 8.86
C ASP A 256 6.53 14.66 7.72
N MET A 257 6.67 13.34 7.51
CA MET A 257 7.49 12.80 6.41
C MET A 257 6.91 13.09 5.02
N LEU A 258 5.58 13.07 4.86
CA LEU A 258 4.92 13.47 3.62
C LEU A 258 5.20 14.94 3.28
N MET A 259 5.03 15.83 4.27
CA MET A 259 5.30 17.26 4.10
C MET A 259 6.78 17.51 3.76
N ALA A 260 7.70 16.87 4.49
CA ALA A 260 9.14 16.98 4.25
C ALA A 260 9.56 16.47 2.86
N ARG A 261 8.81 15.54 2.26
CA ARG A 261 9.03 15.03 0.90
C ARG A 261 8.37 15.89 -0.18
N GLY A 262 7.67 16.96 0.18
CA GLY A 262 7.04 17.89 -0.76
C GLY A 262 5.64 17.48 -1.21
N ALA A 263 4.90 16.72 -0.39
CA ALA A 263 3.48 16.46 -0.61
C ALA A 263 2.59 17.69 -0.36
N GLY A 264 3.14 18.76 0.22
CA GLY A 264 2.37 19.91 0.70
C GLY A 264 1.56 19.58 1.96
N ASP A 265 0.70 20.50 2.35
CA ASP A 265 -0.16 20.43 3.54
C ASP A 265 -1.67 20.38 3.21
N ALA A 266 -2.04 20.63 1.96
CA ALA A 266 -3.40 20.53 1.45
C ALA A 266 -3.59 19.23 0.63
N TRP A 267 -4.23 18.23 1.23
CA TRP A 267 -4.53 16.96 0.58
C TRP A 267 -6.04 16.77 0.36
N ASP A 268 -6.39 16.19 -0.77
CA ASP A 268 -7.79 16.11 -1.23
C ASP A 268 -8.46 14.82 -0.77
N ALA A 269 -7.73 13.70 -0.73
CA ALA A 269 -8.22 12.43 -0.22
C ALA A 269 -7.12 11.58 0.42
N ALA A 270 -7.52 10.69 1.32
CA ALA A 270 -6.63 9.65 1.87
C ALA A 270 -7.35 8.31 1.99
N TYR A 271 -6.68 7.23 1.57
CA TYR A 271 -7.15 5.84 1.62
C TYR A 271 -6.32 5.06 2.63
N THR A 272 -6.94 4.45 3.64
CA THR A 272 -6.25 3.68 4.70
C THR A 272 -7.18 2.67 5.36
N ASP A 273 -6.63 1.60 5.93
CA ASP A 273 -7.36 0.63 6.76
C ASP A 273 -7.33 0.99 8.26
N SER A 274 -6.42 1.88 8.66
CA SER A 274 -5.98 1.95 10.05
C SER A 274 -6.26 3.28 10.74
N ALA A 275 -6.72 3.22 12.00
CA ALA A 275 -6.84 4.40 12.85
C ALA A 275 -5.48 5.00 13.28
N ARG A 276 -4.36 4.34 12.95
CA ARG A 276 -3.02 4.95 13.06
C ARG A 276 -2.88 6.17 12.15
N ASP A 277 -3.60 6.20 11.04
CA ASP A 277 -3.57 7.31 10.09
C ASP A 277 -4.58 8.41 10.43
N LEU A 278 -5.14 8.43 11.64
CA LEU A 278 -6.05 9.50 12.07
C LEU A 278 -5.44 10.91 11.90
N PRO A 279 -4.15 11.17 12.21
CA PRO A 279 -3.54 12.48 11.93
C PRO A 279 -3.54 12.86 10.45
N LEU A 280 -3.44 11.88 9.55
CA LEU A 280 -3.55 12.08 8.10
C LEU A 280 -5.01 12.34 7.71
N LEU A 281 -5.96 11.54 8.21
CA LEU A 281 -7.39 11.65 7.90
C LEU A 281 -8.00 12.99 8.34
N LEU A 282 -7.51 13.57 9.44
CA LEU A 282 -7.93 14.89 9.93
C LEU A 282 -7.46 16.05 9.02
N ARG A 283 -6.57 15.79 8.05
CA ARG A 283 -5.97 16.79 7.17
C ARG A 283 -6.47 16.70 5.72
N VAL A 284 -7.31 15.73 5.40
CA VAL A 284 -7.83 15.54 4.04
C VAL A 284 -9.29 15.96 3.94
N ARG A 285 -9.72 16.39 2.75
CA ARG A 285 -11.13 16.70 2.48
C ARG A 285 -12.00 15.47 2.40
N ARG A 286 -11.48 14.38 1.81
CA ARG A 286 -12.18 13.11 1.60
C ARG A 286 -11.44 11.95 2.26
N PRO A 287 -11.66 11.68 3.56
CA PRO A 287 -11.16 10.46 4.18
C PRO A 287 -11.91 9.25 3.61
N HIS A 288 -11.19 8.17 3.27
CA HIS A 288 -11.76 6.94 2.74
C HIS A 288 -11.13 5.72 3.42
N LEU A 289 -11.96 4.80 3.91
CA LEU A 289 -11.49 3.62 4.60
C LEU A 289 -11.51 2.40 3.69
N VAL A 290 -10.43 1.63 3.69
CA VAL A 290 -10.28 0.41 2.91
C VAL A 290 -10.18 -0.77 3.86
N ASN A 291 -11.11 -1.71 3.78
CA ASN A 291 -11.14 -2.91 4.63
C ASN A 291 -10.87 -2.65 6.13
N PRO A 292 -11.42 -1.58 6.76
CA PRO A 292 -11.02 -1.22 8.11
C PRO A 292 -11.48 -2.29 9.11
N GLU A 293 -10.62 -2.58 10.08
CA GLU A 293 -11.02 -3.34 11.25
C GLU A 293 -12.12 -2.61 12.03
N PRO A 294 -13.06 -3.33 12.67
CA PRO A 294 -14.15 -2.70 13.42
C PRO A 294 -13.68 -1.71 14.50
N ARG A 295 -12.53 -1.99 15.13
CA ARG A 295 -11.94 -1.09 16.14
C ARG A 295 -11.41 0.19 15.51
N SER A 296 -10.72 0.09 14.36
CA SER A 296 -10.22 1.24 13.61
C SER A 296 -11.37 2.12 13.13
N LEU A 297 -12.39 1.51 12.51
CA LEU A 297 -13.58 2.21 12.03
C LEU A 297 -14.24 3.04 13.13
N ARG A 298 -14.53 2.43 14.29
CA ARG A 298 -15.14 3.14 15.44
C ARG A 298 -14.29 4.30 15.94
N LYS A 299 -12.97 4.14 16.00
CA LYS A 299 -12.06 5.19 16.47
C LYS A 299 -12.03 6.37 15.49
N ILE A 300 -12.05 6.08 14.19
CA ILE A 300 -12.04 7.09 13.13
C ILE A 300 -13.37 7.85 13.07
N GLN A 301 -14.51 7.15 13.02
CA GLN A 301 -15.84 7.80 13.02
C GLN A 301 -16.03 8.70 14.23
N ARG A 302 -15.62 8.25 15.42
CA ARG A 302 -15.68 9.07 16.64
C ARG A 302 -14.83 10.34 16.53
N ALA A 303 -13.64 10.24 15.95
CA ALA A 303 -12.73 11.37 15.84
C ALA A 303 -13.13 12.36 14.72
N LEU A 304 -13.75 11.88 13.65
CA LEU A 304 -14.25 12.71 12.54
C LEU A 304 -15.68 13.21 12.74
N GLY A 305 -16.38 12.75 13.78
CA GLY A 305 -17.71 13.22 14.14
C GLY A 305 -18.84 12.68 13.26
N GLY A 306 -18.62 11.58 12.51
CA GLY A 306 -19.62 11.03 11.61
C GLY A 306 -19.16 9.81 10.84
N ASP A 307 -20.03 9.37 9.94
CA ASP A 307 -19.73 8.26 9.02
C ASP A 307 -18.69 8.66 7.98
N VAL A 308 -17.88 7.68 7.60
CA VAL A 308 -16.79 7.82 6.64
C VAL A 308 -17.01 6.79 5.54
N PRO A 309 -16.82 7.13 4.25
CA PRO A 309 -16.88 6.16 3.17
C PRO A 309 -15.98 4.95 3.44
N VAL A 310 -16.54 3.74 3.23
CA VAL A 310 -15.83 2.48 3.43
C VAL A 310 -15.95 1.62 2.18
N SER A 311 -14.81 1.16 1.64
CA SER A 311 -14.75 0.08 0.66
C SER A 311 -14.37 -1.23 1.33
N ARG A 312 -15.07 -2.32 0.99
CA ARG A 312 -14.74 -3.68 1.41
C ARG A 312 -14.49 -4.56 0.19
N TYR A 313 -13.27 -5.12 0.08
CA TYR A 313 -12.74 -5.86 -1.07
C TYR A 313 -12.24 -7.25 -0.71
#